data_AF-A0A6L2ZRJ2-F1
#
_entry.id   AF-A0A6L2ZRJ2-F1
#
_cell.length_a   1.000
_cell.length_b   1.000
_cell.length_c   1.000
_cell.angle_alpha   90.00
_cell.angle_beta   90.00
_cell.angle_gamma   90.00
#
_symmetry.space_group_name_H-M   'P 1'
#
loop_
_entity.id
_entity.type
_entity.pdbx_description
1 polymer ?
#
loop_
_entity_poly.entity_id
_entity_poly.type
_entity_poly.pdbx_seq_one_letter_code
_entity_poly.pdbx_strand_id
1 'polypeptide(L)'
;MQLLEFLNENWNKPIKIEYHAESRLIIKYVDQIAEFVPDEFIEQGLTRLSLTNDVTKECRTLSQNALQQLSDLFQKSFSATE
;
A
#
# COMPACT_ATOMS: atom_id res chain seq x y z
N MET A 1 19.76 -3.93 27.53
CA MET A 1 20.76 -3.64 26.48
C MET A 1 20.22 -2.48 25.66
N GLN A 2 20.82 -1.30 25.81
CA GLN A 2 20.41 -0.11 25.06
C GLN A 2 20.84 -0.26 23.59
N LEU A 3 20.05 0.28 22.64
CA LEU A 3 20.32 0.17 21.20
C LEU A 3 21.76 0.54 20.83
N LEU A 4 22.31 1.56 21.48
CA LEU A 4 23.70 2.02 21.30
C LEU A 4 24.75 0.98 21.70
N GLU A 5 24.53 0.23 22.79
CA GLU A 5 25.45 -0.84 23.24
C GLU A 5 25.48 -1.96 22.22
N PHE A 6 24.31 -2.45 21.81
CA PHE A 6 24.17 -3.51 20.82
C PHE A 6 24.84 -3.11 19.49
N LEU A 7 24.61 -1.88 19.05
CA LEU A 7 25.19 -1.35 17.83
C LEU A 7 26.72 -1.24 17.90
N ASN A 8 27.29 -0.78 19.02
CA ASN A 8 28.74 -0.69 19.18
C ASN A 8 29.43 -2.06 19.26
N GLU A 9 28.76 -3.08 19.82
CA GLU A 9 29.30 -4.44 19.90
C GLU A 9 29.31 -5.16 18.55
N ASN A 10 28.30 -4.91 17.71
CA ASN A 10 28.07 -5.67 16.48
C ASN A 10 28.53 -4.95 15.21
N TRP A 11 28.90 -3.68 15.28
CA TRP A 11 29.31 -2.89 14.12
C TRP A 11 30.82 -2.66 14.09
N ASN A 12 31.46 -3.01 12.98
CA ASN A 12 32.93 -2.97 12.81
C ASN A 12 33.53 -1.55 12.74
N LYS A 13 32.72 -0.49 12.81
CA LYS A 13 33.14 0.92 12.68
C LYS A 13 32.32 1.82 13.60
N PRO A 14 32.86 2.98 14.04
CA PRO A 14 32.13 3.91 14.89
C PRO A 14 30.84 4.37 14.22
N ILE A 15 29.72 4.19 14.94
CA ILE A 15 28.40 4.65 14.51
C ILE A 15 28.23 6.10 14.97
N LYS A 16 27.82 6.96 14.04
CA LYS A 16 27.46 8.35 14.33
C LYS A 16 25.93 8.47 14.27
N ILE A 17 25.31 8.72 15.41
CA ILE A 17 23.87 9.02 15.49
C ILE A 17 23.74 10.53 15.68
N GLU A 18 23.20 11.21 14.69
CA GLU A 18 22.89 12.65 14.75
C GLU A 18 21.39 12.83 14.88
N TYR A 19 20.98 13.76 15.75
CA TYR A 19 19.57 14.12 15.85
C TYR A 19 19.25 15.18 14.79
N HIS A 20 18.21 14.94 14.01
CA HIS A 20 17.66 15.90 13.06
C HIS A 20 16.33 16.41 13.59
N ALA A 21 16.08 17.72 13.47
CA ALA A 21 14.82 18.33 13.89
C ALA A 21 13.63 17.91 13.00
N GLU A 22 13.92 17.40 11.80
CA GLU A 22 12.94 16.95 10.83
C GLU A 22 12.53 15.51 11.14
N SER A 23 11.24 15.19 10.93
CA SER A 23 10.70 13.83 11.11
C SER A 23 11.14 12.93 9.94
N ARG A 24 12.42 12.62 9.88
CA ARG A 24 13.02 11.74 8.86
C ARG A 24 14.13 10.91 9.47
N LEU A 25 14.30 9.70 8.94
CA LEU A 25 15.39 8.79 9.28
C LEU A 25 16.33 8.68 8.09
N ILE A 26 17.61 9.03 8.28
CA ILE A 26 18.63 8.95 7.25
C ILE A 26 19.68 7.93 7.67
N ILE A 27 19.96 6.97 6.79
CA ILE A 27 21.05 6.01 6.91
C ILE A 27 22.07 6.32 5.81
N LYS A 28 23.32 6.59 6.18
CA LYS A 28 24.42 6.82 5.25
C LYS A 28 25.42 5.66 5.32
N TYR A 29 25.76 5.08 4.17
CA TYR A 29 26.76 4.03 4.06
C TYR A 29 27.67 4.27 2.86
N VAL A 30 28.92 4.67 3.12
CA VAL A 30 29.90 5.06 2.09
C VAL A 30 29.35 6.19 1.23
N ASP A 31 28.93 5.89 0.00
CA ASP A 31 28.36 6.80 -1.00
C ASP A 31 26.84 6.64 -1.15
N GLN A 32 26.24 5.73 -0.38
CA GLN A 32 24.80 5.44 -0.41
C GLN A 32 24.08 6.18 0.71
N ILE A 33 22.88 6.70 0.38
CA ILE A 33 21.97 7.33 1.32
C ILE A 33 20.61 6.62 1.17
N ALA A 34 20.11 6.10 2.28
CA ALA A 34 18.73 5.65 2.40
C ALA A 34 17.97 6.62 3.31
N GLU A 35 16.88 7.17 2.81
CA GLU A 35 16.01 8.11 3.53
C GLU A 35 14.63 7.49 3.73
N PHE A 36 14.10 7.65 4.95
CA PHE A 36 12.75 7.26 5.31
C PHE A 36 12.03 8.44 5.96
N VAL A 37 10.98 8.93 5.30
CA VAL A 37 10.12 10.00 5.79
C VAL A 37 8.77 9.38 6.19
N PRO A 38 8.47 9.24 7.50
CA PRO A 38 7.26 8.56 7.96
C PRO A 38 5.97 9.17 7.40
N ASP A 39 5.89 10.49 7.34
CA ASP A 39 4.69 11.20 6.90
C ASP A 39 4.39 10.91 5.42
N GLU A 40 5.40 10.98 4.55
CA GLU A 40 5.26 10.63 3.14
C GLU A 40 4.90 9.14 2.94
N PHE A 41 5.50 8.25 3.73
CA PHE A 41 5.19 6.82 3.68
C PHE A 41 3.72 6.56 4.04
N ILE A 42 3.22 7.21 5.11
CA ILE A 42 1.83 7.09 5.55
C ILE A 42 0.89 7.68 4.50
N GLU A 43 1.18 8.87 3.95
CA GLU A 43 0.35 9.50 2.92
C GLU A 43 0.23 8.63 1.66
N GLN A 44 1.33 8.04 1.20
CA GLN A 44 1.33 7.09 0.09
C GLN A 44 0.50 5.85 0.42
N GLY A 45 0.61 5.33 1.65
CA GLY A 45 -0.18 4.20 2.13
C GLY A 45 -1.68 4.49 2.11
N LEU A 46 -2.09 5.66 2.63
CA LEU A 46 -3.48 6.11 2.64
C LEU A 46 -4.04 6.30 1.23
N THR A 47 -3.23 6.83 0.31
CA THR A 47 -3.61 6.97 -1.10
C THR A 47 -3.83 5.60 -1.75
N ARG A 48 -2.97 4.61 -1.47
CA ARG A 48 -3.18 3.24 -2.00
C ARG A 48 -4.44 2.59 -1.43
N LEU A 49 -4.71 2.81 -0.15
CA LEU A 49 -5.93 2.30 0.49
C LEU A 49 -7.19 2.98 -0.07
N SER A 50 -7.15 4.27 -0.37
CA SER A 50 -8.29 4.97 -0.95
C SER A 50 -8.66 4.45 -2.35
N LEU A 51 -7.68 4.05 -3.15
CA LEU A 51 -7.92 3.39 -4.45
C LEU A 51 -8.64 2.04 -4.31
N THR A 52 -8.60 1.40 -3.14
CA THR A 52 -9.32 0.13 -2.89
C THR A 52 -10.74 0.31 -2.37
N ASN A 53 -11.15 1.54 -2.01
CA ASN A 53 -12.48 1.80 -1.47
C ASN A 53 -13.61 1.43 -2.45
N ASP A 54 -13.36 1.58 -3.75
CA ASP A 54 -14.37 1.32 -4.77
C ASP A 54 -14.44 -0.15 -5.22
N VAL A 55 -13.45 -0.99 -4.88
CA VAL A 55 -13.39 -2.40 -5.34
C VAL A 55 -14.64 -3.18 -4.94
N THR A 56 -15.15 -3.00 -3.73
CA THR A 56 -16.37 -3.69 -3.29
C THR A 56 -17.59 -3.25 -4.10
N LYS A 57 -17.68 -1.95 -4.40
CA LYS A 57 -18.77 -1.38 -5.21
C LYS A 57 -18.68 -1.86 -6.65
N GLU A 58 -17.50 -1.83 -7.23
CA GLU A 58 -17.22 -2.31 -8.59
C GLU A 58 -17.54 -3.80 -8.74
N CYS A 59 -17.15 -4.64 -7.78
CA CYS A 59 -17.50 -6.07 -7.77
C CYS A 59 -19.02 -6.31 -7.72
N ARG A 60 -19.75 -5.51 -6.93
CA ARG A 60 -21.22 -5.58 -6.88
C ARG A 60 -21.85 -5.17 -8.21
N THR A 61 -21.40 -4.05 -8.78
CA THR A 61 -21.88 -3.56 -10.07
C THR A 61 -21.61 -4.58 -11.18
N LEU A 62 -20.40 -5.17 -11.21
CA LEU A 62 -20.04 -6.20 -12.17
C LEU A 62 -20.95 -7.43 -12.06
N SER A 63 -21.16 -7.91 -10.83
CA SER A 63 -22.03 -9.07 -10.57
C SER A 63 -23.48 -8.79 -10.99
N GLN A 64 -23.99 -7.60 -10.67
CA GLN A 64 -25.36 -7.21 -10.99
C GLN A 64 -25.56 -7.06 -12.50
N ASN A 65 -24.58 -6.51 -13.22
CA ASN A 65 -24.61 -6.43 -14.67
C ASN A 65 -24.62 -7.81 -15.33
N ALA A 66 -23.81 -8.75 -14.84
CA ALA A 66 -23.78 -10.12 -15.35
C ALA A 66 -25.12 -10.84 -15.13
N LEU A 67 -25.73 -10.68 -13.95
CA LEU A 67 -27.05 -11.25 -13.66
C LEU A 67 -28.14 -10.65 -14.54
N GLN A 68 -28.10 -9.34 -14.80
CA GLN A 68 -29.05 -8.68 -15.69
C GLN A 68 -28.90 -9.19 -17.13
N GLN A 69 -27.66 -9.29 -17.63
CA GLN A 69 -27.40 -9.84 -18.96
C GLN A 69 -27.91 -11.29 -19.11
N LEU A 70 -27.73 -12.10 -18.07
CA LEU A 70 -28.24 -13.47 -18.05
C LEU A 70 -29.78 -13.51 -18.08
N SER A 71 -30.43 -12.65 -17.30
CA SER A 71 -31.89 -12.51 -17.29
C SER A 71 -32.42 -12.10 -18.67
N ASP A 72 -31.78 -11.11 -19.30
CA ASP A 72 -32.17 -10.61 -20.62
C ASP A 72 -32.02 -11.70 -21.70
N LEU A 73 -30.96 -12.52 -21.61
CA LEU A 73 -30.75 -13.67 -22.49
C LEU A 73 -31.87 -14.71 -22.33
N PHE A 74 -32.21 -15.06 -21.09
CA PHE A 74 -33.31 -15.99 -20.85
C PHE A 74 -34.63 -15.44 -21.37
N GLN A 75 -34.98 -14.19 -21.05
CA GLN A 75 -36.22 -13.57 -21.55
C GLN A 75 -36.28 -13.61 -23.08
N LYS A 76 -35.20 -13.23 -23.78
CA LYS A 76 -35.16 -13.31 -25.26
C LYS A 76 -35.33 -14.73 -25.78
N SER A 77 -34.67 -15.71 -25.15
CA SER A 77 -34.75 -17.11 -25.58
C SER A 77 -36.13 -17.73 -25.37
N PHE A 78 -36.84 -17.38 -24.30
CA PHE A 78 -38.17 -17.93 -24.00
C PHE A 78 -39.30 -17.16 -24.70
N SER A 79 -39.12 -15.88 -25.03
CA SER A 79 -40.11 -15.08 -25.78
C SER A 79 -40.14 -15.38 -27.28
N ALA A 80 -39.15 -16.12 -27.80
CA ALA A 80 -39.05 -16.48 -29.23
C ALA A 80 -39.68 -17.85 -29.55
N THR A 81 -40.40 -18.45 -28.61
CA THR A 81 -40.97 -19.82 -28.70
C THR A 81 -42.50 -19.86 -28.85
N GLU A 82 -43.13 -18.75 -29.19
CA GLU A 82 -44.53 -18.69 -29.67
C GLU A 82 -44.56 -18.55 -31.20
#